data_AF-A0A916C0W0-F1
#
_entry.id   AF-A0A916C0W0-F1
#
_cell.length_a   1.000
_cell.length_b   1.000
_cell.length_c   1.000
_cell.angle_alpha   90.00
_cell.angle_beta   90.00
_cell.angle_gamma   90.00
#
_symmetry.space_group_name_H-M   'P 1'
#
loop_
_entity.id
_entity.type
_entity.pdbx_description
1 polymer ?
#
loop_
_entity_poly.entity_id
_entity_poly.type
_entity_poly.pdbx_seq_one_letter_code
_entity_poly.pdbx_strand_id
1 'polypeptide(L)'
;MTTIASSRKRSGGKSPFLWLVVVVLLLAAMLSVLFQQVRQIPLPGNRGSVGVRYNAHAEDEHPEAHTVRKACEQRTEFLYKYLYESGKYAFICRLPDDKWGMMIIKKAQDFWEEVTSFIPKDGSKWAVQQYVEKFATPFKGLLP
;
A
#
# COMPACT_ATOMS: atom_id res chain seq x y z
N MET A 1 -45.02 -27.08 73.38
CA MET A 1 -44.91 -26.05 72.33
C MET A 1 -43.46 -26.05 71.87
N THR A 2 -43.20 -26.44 70.63
CA THR A 2 -41.84 -26.68 70.12
C THR A 2 -41.62 -25.74 68.94
N THR A 3 -40.74 -24.76 69.10
CA THR A 3 -40.48 -23.73 68.09
C THR A 3 -39.42 -24.24 67.11
N ILE A 4 -39.80 -24.43 65.85
CA ILE A 4 -38.90 -24.82 64.76
C ILE A 4 -38.29 -23.54 64.16
N ALA A 5 -36.98 -23.37 64.29
CA ALA A 5 -36.24 -22.31 63.62
C ALA A 5 -35.82 -22.75 62.21
N SER A 6 -36.36 -22.07 61.19
CA SER A 6 -35.99 -22.28 59.78
C SER A 6 -34.76 -21.45 59.41
N SER A 7 -33.66 -22.13 59.06
CA SER A 7 -32.45 -21.51 58.52
C SER A 7 -32.59 -21.32 57.01
N ARG A 8 -32.78 -20.07 56.57
CA ARG A 8 -32.91 -19.70 55.16
C ARG A 8 -31.52 -19.48 54.55
N LYS A 9 -31.02 -20.46 53.80
CA LYS A 9 -29.75 -20.39 53.06
C LYS A 9 -29.88 -19.36 51.92
N ARG A 10 -29.24 -18.18 52.07
CA ARG A 10 -29.13 -17.16 51.02
C ARG A 10 -28.30 -17.72 49.85
N SER A 11 -28.91 -17.91 48.68
CA SER A 11 -28.18 -18.18 47.45
C SER A 11 -27.46 -16.90 47.02
N GLY A 12 -26.15 -17.00 46.81
CA GLY A 12 -25.32 -15.90 46.33
C GLY A 12 -25.70 -15.56 44.90
N GLY A 13 -26.58 -14.57 44.75
CA GLY A 13 -26.91 -13.96 43.46
C GLY A 13 -25.64 -13.37 42.87
N LYS A 14 -25.15 -13.96 41.77
CA LYS A 14 -24.04 -13.41 40.99
C LYS A 14 -24.45 -12.01 40.53
N SER A 15 -23.74 -10.99 41.03
CA SER A 15 -24.05 -9.59 40.77
C SER A 15 -24.07 -9.33 39.25
N PRO A 16 -25.14 -8.74 38.69
CA PRO A 16 -25.24 -8.43 37.26
C PRO A 16 -24.14 -7.47 36.77
N PHE A 17 -23.48 -6.78 37.69
CA PHE A 17 -22.34 -5.91 37.42
C PHE A 17 -21.14 -6.68 36.83
N LEU A 18 -20.92 -7.92 37.26
CA LEU A 18 -19.77 -8.73 36.83
C LEU A 18 -19.94 -9.17 35.37
N TRP A 19 -21.18 -9.38 34.92
CA TRP A 19 -21.49 -9.67 33.52
C TRP A 19 -21.30 -8.47 32.60
N LEU A 20 -21.68 -7.27 33.07
CA LEU A 20 -21.47 -6.03 32.31
C LEU A 20 -19.99 -5.75 32.04
N VAL A 21 -19.13 -5.95 33.04
CA VAL A 21 -17.67 -5.75 32.89
C VAL A 21 -17.07 -6.71 31.87
N VAL A 22 -17.50 -7.98 31.88
CA VAL A 22 -17.01 -8.99 30.91
C VAL A 22 -17.44 -8.63 29.49
N VAL A 23 -18.67 -8.17 29.29
CA VAL A 23 -19.17 -7.78 27.96
C VAL A 23 -18.42 -6.55 27.42
N VAL A 24 -18.15 -5.54 28.26
CA VAL A 24 -17.40 -4.35 27.85
C VAL A 24 -15.95 -4.71 27.47
N LEU A 25 -15.30 -5.58 28.24
CA LEU A 25 -13.93 -6.04 27.93
C LEU A 25 -13.86 -6.82 26.61
N LEU A 26 -14.86 -7.68 26.33
CA LEU A 26 -14.93 -8.42 25.07
C LEU A 26 -15.15 -7.47 23.87
N LEU A 27 -16.02 -6.47 24.00
CA LEU A 27 -16.23 -5.47 22.95
C LEU A 27 -14.97 -4.64 22.68
N ALA A 28 -14.24 -4.24 23.72
CA ALA A 28 -12.97 -3.51 23.58
C ALA A 28 -11.89 -4.37 22.89
N ALA A 29 -11.83 -5.67 23.20
CA ALA A 29 -10.92 -6.61 22.55
C ALA A 29 -11.26 -6.80 21.05
N MET A 30 -12.55 -6.90 20.69
CA MET A 30 -12.95 -7.00 19.29
C MET A 30 -12.69 -5.71 18.51
N LEU A 31 -12.90 -4.53 19.12
CA LEU A 31 -12.58 -3.25 18.49
C LEU A 31 -11.07 -3.08 18.27
N SER A 32 -10.23 -3.57 19.19
CA SER A 32 -8.77 -3.46 19.05
C SER A 32 -8.22 -4.36 17.94
N VAL A 33 -8.81 -5.55 17.72
CA VAL A 33 -8.48 -6.41 16.56
C VAL A 33 -8.84 -5.74 15.24
N LEU A 34 -10.01 -5.08 15.15
CA LEU A 34 -10.41 -4.31 13.97
C LEU A 34 -9.44 -3.14 13.70
N PHE A 35 -8.99 -2.42 14.74
CA PHE A 35 -8.01 -1.34 14.59
C PHE A 35 -6.62 -1.84 14.15
N GLN A 36 -6.21 -3.04 14.55
CA GLN A 36 -4.95 -3.64 14.08
C GLN A 36 -5.00 -4.01 12.60
N GLN A 37 -6.14 -4.48 12.08
CA GLN A 37 -6.29 -4.76 10.64
C GLN A 37 -6.30 -3.49 9.78
N VAL A 38 -6.86 -2.38 10.26
CA VAL A 38 -6.85 -1.10 9.52
C VAL A 38 -5.45 -0.51 9.40
N ARG A 39 -4.55 -0.75 10.37
CA ARG A 39 -3.16 -0.25 10.33
C ARG A 39 -2.26 -0.97 9.33
N GLN A 40 -2.71 -2.08 8.73
CA GLN A 40 -1.96 -2.81 7.70
C GLN A 40 -2.41 -2.49 6.27
N ILE A 41 -3.28 -1.49 6.06
CA ILE A 41 -3.53 -0.98 4.71
C ILE A 41 -2.34 -0.09 4.36
N PRO A 42 -1.42 -0.53 3.47
CA PRO A 42 -0.34 0.35 3.02
C PRO A 42 -0.97 1.59 2.40
N LEU A 43 -0.65 2.76 2.95
CA LEU A 43 -1.06 4.03 2.37
C LEU A 43 -0.60 4.07 0.91
N PRO A 44 -1.42 4.57 -0.03
CA PRO A 44 -1.03 4.78 -1.42
C PRO A 44 0.10 5.84 -1.44
N GLY A 45 1.34 5.38 -1.32
CA GLY A 45 2.50 6.26 -1.20
C GLY A 45 3.79 5.54 -0.84
N ASN A 46 3.72 4.36 -0.23
CA ASN A 46 4.91 3.56 0.08
C ASN A 46 4.83 2.17 -0.56
N ARG A 47 4.83 2.12 -1.90
CA ARG A 47 4.76 0.86 -2.67
C ARG A 47 6.10 0.08 -2.72
N GLY A 48 6.90 0.21 -1.66
CA GLY A 48 8.24 -0.37 -1.54
C GLY A 48 9.23 0.36 -2.45
N SER A 49 10.24 1.00 -1.85
CA SER A 49 11.49 1.30 -2.55
C SER A 49 12.12 -0.04 -2.93
N VAL A 50 11.84 -0.52 -4.14
CA VAL A 50 12.58 -1.66 -4.67
C VAL A 50 13.93 -1.16 -5.13
N GLY A 51 15.00 -1.84 -4.74
CA GLY A 51 16.34 -1.51 -5.26
C GLY A 51 16.34 -1.73 -6.77
N VAL A 52 16.28 -0.64 -7.53
CA VAL A 52 16.34 -0.65 -9.00
C VAL A 52 17.78 -0.43 -9.42
N ARG A 53 18.32 -1.33 -10.24
CA ARG A 53 19.58 -1.11 -10.94
C ARG A 53 19.33 -0.23 -12.15
N TYR A 54 19.92 0.95 -12.17
CA TYR A 54 19.78 1.87 -13.29
C TYR A 54 20.57 1.43 -14.50
N ASN A 55 20.03 1.76 -15.67
CA ASN A 55 20.65 1.48 -16.95
C ASN A 55 21.22 2.78 -17.53
N ALA A 56 22.48 2.75 -17.97
CA ALA A 56 23.15 3.90 -18.60
C ALA A 56 22.44 4.34 -19.89
N HIS A 57 21.85 3.40 -20.64
CA HIS A 57 21.13 3.68 -21.87
C HIS A 57 19.98 4.68 -21.67
N ALA A 58 19.35 4.67 -20.50
CA ALA A 58 18.28 5.61 -20.20
C ALA A 58 18.79 7.06 -20.05
N GLU A 59 20.01 7.26 -19.55
CA GLU A 59 20.61 8.60 -19.44
C GLU A 59 21.10 9.12 -20.79
N ASP A 60 21.61 8.22 -21.64
CA ASP A 60 22.10 8.56 -22.98
C ASP A 60 20.97 9.08 -23.88
N GLU A 61 19.77 8.50 -23.76
CA GLU A 61 18.59 8.86 -24.58
C GLU A 61 17.70 9.93 -23.94
N HIS A 62 17.70 10.04 -22.60
CA HIS A 62 16.81 10.92 -21.85
C HIS A 62 17.59 11.72 -20.79
N PRO A 63 17.99 12.97 -21.09
CA PRO A 63 18.68 13.84 -20.14
C PRO A 63 17.93 14.05 -18.82
N GLU A 64 16.60 13.91 -18.82
CA GLU A 64 15.74 14.02 -17.66
C GLU A 64 15.67 12.75 -16.79
N ALA A 65 16.25 11.63 -17.23
CA ALA A 65 16.10 10.32 -16.59
C ALA A 65 16.42 10.36 -15.10
N HIS A 66 17.52 11.00 -14.70
CA HIS A 66 17.91 11.13 -13.30
C HIS A 66 16.84 11.82 -12.44
N THR A 67 16.22 12.88 -12.95
CA THR A 67 15.16 13.62 -12.25
C THR A 67 13.91 12.75 -12.08
N VAL A 68 13.54 12.00 -13.13
CA VAL A 68 12.39 11.09 -13.10
C VAL A 68 12.61 9.95 -12.09
N ARG A 69 13.78 9.30 -12.10
CA ARG A 69 14.15 8.25 -11.14
C ARG A 69 13.97 8.73 -9.71
N LYS A 70 14.59 9.85 -9.37
CA LYS A 70 14.52 10.44 -8.03
C LYS A 70 13.08 10.73 -7.62
N ALA A 71 12.27 11.30 -8.51
CA ALA A 71 10.85 11.57 -8.24
C ALA A 71 10.05 10.28 -7.99
N CYS A 72 10.26 9.25 -8.82
CA CYS A 72 9.53 7.99 -8.73
C CYS A 72 9.91 7.17 -7.49
N GLU A 73 11.18 7.19 -7.09
CA GLU A 73 11.64 6.54 -5.85
C GLU A 73 11.13 7.22 -4.59
N GLN A 74 11.09 8.55 -4.58
CA GLN A 74 10.56 9.31 -3.45
C GLN A 74 9.04 9.17 -3.34
N ARG A 75 8.33 9.24 -4.48
CA ARG A 75 6.86 9.24 -4.49
C ARG A 75 6.30 8.76 -5.82
N THR A 76 6.20 7.44 -5.96
CA THR A 76 5.37 6.85 -7.01
C THR A 76 3.87 7.09 -6.71
N GLU A 77 3.17 7.75 -7.64
CA GLU A 77 1.72 7.97 -7.51
C GLU A 77 0.90 6.82 -8.12
N PHE A 78 1.28 6.39 -9.32
CA PHE A 78 0.60 5.31 -10.03
C PHE A 78 1.58 4.22 -10.42
N LEU A 79 1.11 2.98 -10.37
CA LEU A 79 1.84 1.81 -10.84
C LEU A 79 0.99 1.15 -11.92
N TYR A 80 1.62 0.82 -13.03
CA TYR A 80 1.02 0.10 -14.13
C TYR A 80 1.79 -1.20 -14.37
N LYS A 81 1.08 -2.27 -14.70
CA LYS A 81 1.66 -3.57 -15.07
C LYS A 81 1.51 -3.77 -16.58
N TYR A 82 2.61 -4.08 -17.27
CA TYR A 82 2.59 -4.33 -18.71
C TYR A 82 1.76 -5.58 -19.05
N LEU A 83 1.01 -5.51 -20.14
CA LEU A 83 0.06 -6.55 -20.54
C LEU A 83 0.75 -7.81 -21.09
N TYR A 84 1.80 -7.63 -21.88
CA TYR A 84 2.44 -8.71 -22.64
C TYR A 84 3.86 -9.05 -22.15
N GLU A 85 4.32 -8.42 -21.06
CA GLU A 85 5.64 -8.64 -20.49
C GLU A 85 5.53 -8.89 -18.99
N SER A 86 5.62 -10.16 -18.59
CA SER A 86 5.60 -10.54 -17.18
C SER A 86 6.77 -9.91 -16.43
N GLY A 87 6.52 -9.41 -15.22
CA GLY A 87 7.56 -8.79 -14.42
C GLY A 87 7.95 -7.37 -14.88
N LYS A 88 7.23 -6.76 -15.83
CA LYS A 88 7.49 -5.39 -16.28
C LYS A 88 6.41 -4.42 -15.80
N TYR A 89 6.85 -3.30 -15.25
CA TYR A 89 6.01 -2.32 -14.58
C TYR A 89 6.44 -0.90 -14.94
N ALA A 90 5.50 0.04 -14.86
CA ALA A 90 5.76 1.46 -14.99
C ALA A 90 5.33 2.19 -13.71
N PHE A 91 6.26 2.91 -13.11
CA PHE A 91 5.98 3.94 -12.11
C PHE A 91 5.67 5.25 -12.80
N ILE A 92 4.68 5.95 -12.29
CA ILE A 92 4.33 7.30 -12.72
C ILE A 92 4.42 8.21 -11.51
N CYS A 93 5.16 9.29 -11.67
CA CYS A 93 5.47 10.24 -10.61
C CYS A 93 5.33 11.68 -11.13
N ARG A 94 4.98 12.58 -10.21
CA ARG A 94 5.00 14.02 -10.46
C ARG A 94 6.39 14.56 -10.17
N LEU A 95 6.90 15.39 -11.07
CA LEU A 95 8.21 16.03 -10.98
C LEU A 95 8.12 17.36 -10.22
N PRO A 96 9.26 17.94 -9.79
CA PRO A 96 9.30 19.23 -9.11
C PRO A 96 8.80 20.42 -9.94
N ASP A 97 8.83 20.31 -11.27
CA ASP A 97 8.37 21.33 -12.22
C ASP A 97 6.91 21.14 -12.67
N ASP A 98 6.13 20.39 -11.89
CA ASP A 98 4.73 20.03 -12.15
C ASP A 98 4.47 19.17 -13.39
N LYS A 99 5.53 18.69 -14.06
CA LYS A 99 5.40 17.67 -15.09
C LYS A 99 5.23 16.27 -14.50
N TRP A 100 4.94 15.33 -15.37
CA TRP A 100 4.77 13.92 -15.08
C TRP A 100 5.79 13.12 -15.85
N GLY A 101 6.45 12.20 -15.16
CA GLY A 101 7.42 11.29 -15.73
C GLY A 101 7.03 9.85 -15.46
N MET A 102 7.70 8.95 -16.17
CA MET A 102 7.55 7.52 -15.94
C MET A 102 8.90 6.82 -15.87
N MET A 103 9.01 5.86 -14.94
CA MET A 103 10.14 4.95 -14.83
C MET A 103 9.63 3.53 -15.13
N ILE A 104 10.17 2.91 -16.16
CA ILE A 104 9.84 1.53 -16.54
C ILE A 104 10.89 0.61 -15.93
N ILE A 105 10.43 -0.40 -15.19
CA ILE A 105 11.28 -1.41 -14.58
C ILE A 105 10.88 -2.81 -15.02
N LYS A 106 11.83 -3.73 -14.96
CA LYS A 106 11.61 -5.15 -15.22
C LYS A 106 12.29 -6.00 -14.15
N LYS A 107 11.64 -7.08 -13.74
CA LYS A 107 12.22 -8.08 -12.85
C LYS A 107 13.27 -8.90 -13.63
N ALA A 108 14.51 -8.87 -13.16
CA ALA A 108 15.63 -9.61 -13.71
C ALA A 108 16.19 -10.53 -12.61
N GLN A 109 15.94 -11.83 -12.74
CA GLN A 109 16.30 -12.84 -11.72
C GLN A 109 15.85 -12.40 -10.30
N ASP A 110 16.78 -11.94 -9.47
CA ASP A 110 16.58 -11.58 -8.07
C ASP A 110 16.50 -10.05 -7.81
N PHE A 111 16.63 -9.22 -8.86
CA PHE A 111 16.62 -7.77 -8.73
C PHE A 111 15.67 -7.10 -9.73
N TRP A 112 15.44 -5.81 -9.52
CA TRP A 112 14.70 -4.96 -10.44
C TRP A 112 15.69 -4.13 -11.25
N GLU A 113 15.48 -4.09 -12.55
CA GLU A 113 16.31 -3.34 -13.48
C GLU A 113 15.47 -2.27 -14.15
N GLU A 114 16.05 -1.09 -14.29
CA GLU A 114 15.48 -0.02 -15.09
C GLU A 114 15.58 -0.37 -16.58
N VAL A 115 14.46 -0.27 -17.27
CA VAL A 115 14.41 -0.31 -18.74
C VAL A 115 14.66 1.09 -19.30
N THR A 116 13.93 2.09 -18.80
CA THR A 116 14.10 3.51 -19.16
C THR A 116 13.33 4.42 -18.19
N SER A 117 13.74 5.70 -18.11
CA SER A 117 13.04 6.75 -17.36
C SER A 117 13.01 8.03 -18.18
N PHE A 118 11.82 8.62 -18.37
CA PHE A 118 11.66 9.79 -19.24
C PHE A 118 10.35 10.54 -18.99
N ILE A 119 10.19 11.69 -19.64
CA ILE A 119 8.95 12.48 -19.66
C ILE A 119 8.25 12.29 -21.02
N PRO A 120 7.13 11.54 -21.10
CA PRO A 120 6.39 11.39 -22.34
C PRO A 120 5.80 12.72 -22.86
N LYS A 121 6.05 13.01 -24.14
CA LYS A 121 5.46 14.16 -24.88
C LYS A 121 5.68 15.51 -24.16
N ASP A 122 4.60 16.14 -23.71
CA ASP A 122 4.60 17.45 -23.05
C ASP A 122 4.74 17.35 -21.53
N GLY A 123 4.82 16.13 -20.97
CA GLY A 123 4.87 15.89 -19.53
C GLY A 123 3.57 16.18 -18.80
N SER A 124 2.44 16.34 -19.50
CA SER A 124 1.14 16.40 -18.86
C SER A 124 0.76 15.02 -18.30
N LYS A 125 0.02 15.00 -17.18
CA LYS A 125 -0.52 13.75 -16.60
C LYS A 125 -1.26 12.92 -17.64
N TRP A 126 -2.08 13.58 -18.45
CA TRP A 126 -2.87 12.94 -19.50
C TRP A 126 -1.98 12.29 -20.57
N ALA A 127 -0.92 12.98 -21.01
CA ALA A 127 0.02 12.41 -21.99
C ALA A 127 0.73 11.16 -21.46
N VAL A 128 1.17 11.16 -20.21
CA VAL A 128 1.79 9.99 -19.58
C VAL A 128 0.80 8.83 -19.44
N GLN A 129 -0.43 9.11 -18.99
CA GLN A 129 -1.50 8.10 -18.89
C GLN A 129 -1.82 7.49 -20.26
N GLN A 130 -2.02 8.31 -21.28
CA GLN A 130 -2.28 7.85 -22.65
C GLN A 130 -1.12 7.07 -23.25
N TYR A 131 0.12 7.37 -22.86
CA TYR A 131 1.27 6.61 -23.29
C TYR A 131 1.27 5.21 -22.68
N VAL A 132 1.14 5.11 -21.35
CA VAL A 132 1.25 3.85 -20.61
C VAL A 132 0.07 2.92 -20.86
N GLU A 133 -1.14 3.46 -21.01
CA GLU A 133 -2.39 2.69 -21.17
C GLU A 133 -2.45 1.93 -22.51
N LYS A 134 -1.58 2.26 -23.47
CA LYS A 134 -1.42 1.48 -24.71
C LYS A 134 -0.80 0.10 -24.47
N PHE A 135 -0.01 -0.05 -23.40
CA PHE A 135 0.84 -1.22 -23.18
C PHE A 135 0.62 -1.88 -21.82
N ALA A 136 0.00 -1.17 -20.88
CA ALA A 136 -0.08 -1.57 -19.48
C ALA A 136 -1.43 -1.18 -18.86
N THR A 137 -1.75 -1.80 -17.74
CA THR A 137 -2.99 -1.53 -16.98
C THR A 137 -2.67 -1.12 -15.54
N PRO A 138 -3.54 -0.32 -14.89
CA PRO A 138 -3.33 0.09 -13.51
C PRO A 138 -3.16 -1.12 -12.58
N PHE A 139 -2.13 -1.09 -11.75
CA PHE A 139 -1.82 -2.12 -10.78
C PHE A 139 -1.97 -1.58 -9.35
N LYS A 140 -2.73 -2.30 -8.53
CA LYS A 140 -3.05 -1.93 -7.14
C LYS A 140 -2.32 -2.78 -6.10
N GLY A 141 -1.51 -3.74 -6.52
CA GLY A 141 -0.75 -4.61 -5.63
C GLY A 141 0.60 -4.02 -5.21
N LEU A 142 1.26 -4.75 -4.32
CA LEU A 142 2.69 -4.59 -4.06
C LEU A 142 3.49 -5.28 -5.17
N LEU A 143 4.68 -4.77 -5.45
CA LEU A 143 5.59 -5.43 -6.37
C LEU A 143 6.05 -6.77 -5.77
N PRO A 144 6.09 -7.85 -6.57
CA PRO A 144 6.43 -9.19 -6.11
C PRO A 144 7.93 -9.46 -6.00
#